data_AF-K1S649-F1
#
_entry.id   AF-K1S649-F1
#
_cell.length_a   1.000
_cell.length_b   1.000
_cell.length_c   1.000
_cell.angle_alpha   90.00
_cell.angle_beta   90.00
_cell.angle_gamma   90.00
#
_symmetry.space_group_name_H-M   'P 1'
#
loop_
_entity.id
_entity.type
_entity.pdbx_description
1 polymer ?
#
loop_
_entity_poly.entity_id
_entity_poly.type
_entity_poly.pdbx_seq_one_letter_code
_entity_poly.pdbx_strand_id
1 'polypeptide(L)'
;MKDDITSCPTAKLSLKFDYTYNVKEADAFSAEVKNLNVYVFDKNGKFVDNYTESADKFETGHKMEITDLQAGKYTFVCLARDKQPAAMGTRAEGDDETEFSFTKLTPGISTINDLQEEMGKKNAEESVNDKHFTALYTAQDSLNFDGENDVQGKLSLMKCTKTYRVVMLPFEPDQEGFTAENFD
;
A
#
# COMPACT_ATOMS: atom_id res chain seq x y z
N MET A 1 -48.21 18.44 6.75
CA MET A 1 -47.16 18.04 5.78
C MET A 1 -46.12 17.31 6.60
N LYS A 2 -45.83 16.04 6.28
CA LYS A 2 -44.70 15.32 6.86
C LYS A 2 -43.50 15.69 5.99
N ASP A 3 -42.54 16.39 6.55
CA ASP A 3 -41.27 16.63 5.90
C ASP A 3 -40.49 15.31 5.94
N ASP A 4 -40.69 14.47 4.94
CA ASP A 4 -39.76 13.39 4.62
C ASP A 4 -38.49 14.06 4.05
N ILE A 5 -37.64 14.55 4.95
CA ILE A 5 -36.23 14.79 4.63
C ILE A 5 -35.57 13.40 4.68
N THR A 6 -35.89 12.56 3.70
CA THR A 6 -34.98 11.51 3.30
C THR A 6 -33.76 12.21 2.74
N SER A 7 -32.76 12.42 3.60
CA SER A 7 -31.38 12.71 3.19
C SER A 7 -31.10 11.83 1.98
N CYS A 8 -30.93 12.43 0.80
CA CYS A 8 -30.41 11.68 -0.34
C CYS A 8 -29.11 11.01 0.13
N PRO A 9 -28.92 9.70 -0.11
CA PRO A 9 -27.67 9.06 0.26
C PRO A 9 -26.55 9.80 -0.46
N THR A 10 -25.57 10.29 0.29
CA THR A 10 -24.34 10.86 -0.27
C THR A 10 -23.71 9.79 -1.15
N ALA A 11 -23.46 10.12 -2.43
CA ALA A 11 -22.79 9.23 -3.36
C ALA A 11 -21.45 8.76 -2.78
N LYS A 12 -21.10 7.49 -3.02
CA LYS A 12 -19.93 6.85 -2.43
C LYS A 12 -18.88 6.55 -3.47
N LEU A 13 -17.63 6.86 -3.13
CA LEU A 13 -16.47 6.34 -3.84
C LEU A 13 -15.92 5.15 -3.06
N SER A 14 -15.84 3.98 -3.68
CA SER A 14 -15.26 2.79 -3.07
C SER A 14 -14.02 2.33 -3.80
N LEU A 15 -12.99 1.89 -3.07
CA LEU A 15 -11.78 1.32 -3.63
C LEU A 15 -11.69 -0.16 -3.26
N LYS A 16 -11.64 -1.02 -4.28
CA LYS A 16 -11.33 -2.44 -4.10
C LYS A 16 -9.84 -2.69 -4.18
N PHE A 17 -9.37 -3.66 -3.41
CA PHE A 17 -7.99 -4.09 -3.41
C PHE A 17 -7.92 -5.56 -3.80
N ASP A 18 -6.92 -5.90 -4.61
CA ASP A 18 -6.51 -7.29 -4.81
C ASP A 18 -4.99 -7.37 -4.86
N TYR A 19 -4.47 -8.56 -4.60
CA TYR A 19 -3.07 -8.88 -4.78
C TYR A 19 -3.01 -10.19 -5.54
N THR A 20 -3.19 -10.10 -6.86
CA THR A 20 -3.11 -11.24 -7.79
C THR A 20 -1.76 -11.34 -8.50
N TYR A 21 -0.94 -10.30 -8.41
CA TYR A 21 0.43 -10.27 -8.95
C TYR A 21 1.41 -11.03 -8.04
N ASN A 22 1.19 -12.33 -7.90
CA ASN A 22 1.98 -13.23 -7.07
C ASN A 22 2.07 -14.62 -7.72
N VAL A 23 2.93 -15.48 -7.16
CA VAL A 23 3.19 -16.83 -7.70
C VAL A 23 2.12 -17.87 -7.33
N LYS A 24 1.15 -17.53 -6.48
CA LYS A 24 0.09 -18.44 -6.01
C LYS A 24 -1.10 -18.52 -6.98
N GLU A 25 -1.06 -17.77 -8.09
CA GLU A 25 -2.14 -17.67 -9.09
C GLU A 25 -3.53 -17.37 -8.48
N ALA A 26 -3.55 -16.67 -7.34
CA ALA A 26 -4.76 -16.37 -6.57
C ALA A 26 -4.64 -15.02 -5.88
N ASP A 27 -5.78 -14.40 -5.55
CA ASP A 27 -5.79 -13.18 -4.74
C ASP A 27 -5.33 -13.48 -3.31
N ALA A 28 -4.21 -12.87 -2.91
CA ALA A 28 -3.62 -13.02 -1.60
C ALA A 28 -3.83 -11.77 -0.71
N PHE A 29 -4.64 -10.79 -1.14
CA PHE A 29 -4.83 -9.53 -0.43
C PHE A 29 -5.23 -9.73 1.04
N SER A 30 -6.35 -10.42 1.29
CA SER A 30 -6.89 -10.61 2.65
C SER A 30 -6.03 -11.51 3.52
N ALA A 31 -5.07 -12.23 2.94
CA ALA A 31 -4.16 -13.12 3.66
C ALA A 31 -2.84 -12.44 4.03
N GLU A 32 -2.38 -11.47 3.24
CA GLU A 32 -1.05 -10.87 3.40
C GLU A 32 -1.10 -9.40 3.84
N VAL A 33 -2.07 -8.61 3.38
CA VAL A 33 -2.12 -7.17 3.68
C VAL A 33 -2.83 -6.92 5.00
N LYS A 34 -2.27 -6.03 5.82
CA LYS A 34 -2.81 -5.66 7.14
C LYS A 34 -2.96 -4.16 7.35
N ASN A 35 -2.36 -3.35 6.47
CA ASN A 35 -2.49 -1.89 6.50
C ASN A 35 -2.53 -1.35 5.07
N LEU A 36 -3.43 -0.39 4.85
CA LEU A 36 -3.64 0.34 3.61
C LEU A 36 -3.43 1.82 3.87
N ASN A 37 -2.54 2.48 3.13
CA ASN A 37 -2.42 3.94 3.09
C ASN A 37 -2.71 4.41 1.66
N VAL A 38 -3.87 5.01 1.43
CA VAL A 38 -4.29 5.49 0.12
C VAL A 38 -4.15 7.00 0.06
N TYR A 39 -3.29 7.49 -0.82
CA TYR A 39 -3.08 8.91 -1.10
C TYR A 39 -3.90 9.32 -2.30
N VAL A 40 -4.60 10.45 -2.18
CA VAL A 40 -5.47 10.99 -3.23
C VAL A 40 -4.84 12.23 -3.82
N PHE A 41 -4.76 12.27 -5.15
CA PHE A 41 -4.29 13.41 -5.92
C PHE A 41 -5.41 13.89 -6.85
N ASP A 42 -5.59 15.21 -6.97
CA ASP A 42 -6.56 15.80 -7.87
C ASP A 42 -6.16 15.66 -9.34
N LYS A 43 -6.99 16.16 -10.25
CA LYS A 43 -6.74 16.17 -11.70
C LYS A 43 -5.45 16.88 -12.12
N ASN A 44 -4.92 17.77 -11.28
CA ASN A 44 -3.68 18.51 -11.51
C ASN A 44 -2.48 17.81 -10.86
N GLY A 45 -2.68 16.64 -10.26
CA GLY A 45 -1.67 15.88 -9.53
C GLY A 45 -1.33 16.48 -8.17
N LYS A 46 -2.19 17.33 -7.59
CA LYS A 46 -2.00 17.90 -6.25
C LYS A 46 -2.59 17.01 -5.19
N PHE A 47 -1.82 16.78 -4.12
CA PHE A 47 -2.25 16.00 -2.96
C PHE A 47 -3.51 16.61 -2.35
N VAL A 48 -4.52 15.79 -2.12
CA VAL A 48 -5.81 16.17 -1.52
C VAL A 48 -5.81 15.72 -0.07
N ASP A 49 -5.78 14.41 0.14
CA ASP A 49 -5.79 13.79 1.46
C ASP A 49 -5.29 12.34 1.40
N ASN A 50 -5.19 11.68 2.55
CA ASN A 50 -4.94 10.25 2.65
C ASN A 50 -5.97 9.53 3.54
N TYR A 51 -6.26 8.29 3.19
CA TYR A 51 -7.16 7.40 3.92
C TYR A 51 -6.37 6.19 4.38
N THR A 52 -6.60 5.79 5.64
CA THR A 52 -5.84 4.70 6.26
C THR A 52 -6.78 3.70 6.91
N GLU A 53 -6.52 2.42 6.66
CA GLU A 53 -7.20 1.32 7.30
C GLU A 53 -6.18 0.26 7.74
N SER A 54 -6.46 -0.40 8.85
CA SER A 54 -5.64 -1.50 9.36
C SER A 54 -6.50 -2.56 10.00
N ALA A 55 -6.12 -3.83 9.84
CA ALA A 55 -6.77 -4.98 10.45
C ALA A 55 -5.78 -6.13 10.59
N ASP A 56 -5.98 -7.00 11.58
CA ASP A 56 -5.23 -8.26 11.70
C ASP A 56 -5.38 -9.09 10.42
N LYS A 57 -6.59 -9.03 9.84
CA LYS A 57 -6.98 -9.68 8.60
C LYS A 57 -8.15 -8.91 7.98
N PHE A 58 -8.00 -8.44 6.75
CA PHE A 58 -9.13 -7.88 5.99
C PHE A 58 -10.10 -8.98 5.55
N GLU A 59 -11.36 -8.62 5.34
CA GLU A 59 -12.34 -9.53 4.75
C GLU A 59 -12.07 -9.76 3.26
N THR A 60 -12.46 -10.92 2.74
CA THR A 60 -12.40 -11.16 1.29
C THR A 60 -13.35 -10.20 0.57
N GLY A 61 -12.84 -9.45 -0.41
CA GLY A 61 -13.62 -8.44 -1.12
C GLY A 61 -13.74 -7.11 -0.40
N HIS A 62 -12.89 -6.87 0.62
CA HIS A 62 -12.77 -5.60 1.34
C HIS A 62 -12.79 -4.38 0.40
N LYS A 63 -13.44 -3.32 0.86
CA LYS A 63 -13.47 -2.03 0.18
C LYS A 63 -13.21 -0.91 1.19
N MET A 64 -12.44 0.07 0.75
CA MET A 64 -12.30 1.34 1.46
C MET A 64 -13.34 2.31 0.90
N GLU A 65 -14.23 2.81 1.75
CA GLU A 65 -15.26 3.77 1.39
C GLU A 65 -14.77 5.20 1.67
N ILE A 66 -14.83 6.07 0.66
CA ILE A 66 -14.44 7.47 0.72
C ILE A 66 -15.67 8.31 0.41
N THR A 67 -16.12 9.10 1.39
CA THR A 67 -17.42 9.79 1.33
C THR A 67 -17.33 11.32 1.38
N ASP A 68 -16.13 11.86 1.51
CA ASP A 68 -15.85 13.29 1.72
C ASP A 68 -15.17 13.96 0.52
N LEU A 69 -14.90 13.21 -0.56
CA LEU A 69 -14.42 13.77 -1.82
C LEU A 69 -15.55 14.51 -2.57
N GLN A 70 -15.18 15.63 -3.19
CA GLN A 70 -16.07 16.35 -4.10
C GLN A 70 -16.07 15.70 -5.49
N ALA A 71 -16.99 16.12 -6.36
CA ALA A 71 -16.96 15.72 -7.76
C ALA A 71 -15.62 16.12 -8.41
N GLY A 72 -14.97 15.18 -9.09
CA GLY A 72 -13.65 15.40 -9.65
C GLY A 72 -13.03 14.15 -10.30
N LYS A 73 -11.89 14.36 -10.95
CA LYS A 73 -11.01 13.30 -11.41
C LYS A 73 -9.86 13.17 -10.42
N TYR A 74 -9.60 11.96 -9.96
CA TYR A 74 -8.61 11.68 -8.94
C TYR A 74 -7.66 10.57 -9.40
N THR A 75 -6.43 10.63 -8.89
CA THR A 75 -5.46 9.54 -8.91
C THR A 75 -5.26 9.06 -7.48
N PHE A 76 -5.39 7.76 -7.28
CA PHE A 76 -5.19 7.08 -6.01
C PHE A 76 -3.88 6.33 -6.08
N VAL A 77 -3.03 6.50 -5.07
CA VAL A 77 -1.81 5.71 -4.88
C VAL A 77 -1.92 5.00 -3.54
N CYS A 78 -1.83 3.67 -3.55
CA CYS A 78 -1.81 2.87 -2.33
C CYS A 78 -0.38 2.47 -1.99
N LEU A 79 0.01 2.69 -0.75
CA LEU A 79 1.17 2.09 -0.10
C LEU A 79 0.66 1.20 1.04
N ALA A 80 0.77 -0.10 0.89
CA ALA A 80 0.20 -1.09 1.80
C ALA A 80 1.27 -1.98 2.43
N ARG A 81 0.96 -2.55 3.60
CA ARG A 81 1.94 -3.30 4.43
C ARG A 81 1.32 -4.59 4.99
N ASP A 82 2.16 -5.61 5.26
CA ASP A 82 1.77 -6.80 6.05
C ASP A 82 1.93 -6.61 7.57
N LYS A 83 1.98 -5.35 8.02
CA LYS A 83 2.18 -4.94 9.41
C LYS A 83 1.01 -4.08 9.85
N GLN A 84 0.56 -4.28 11.08
CA GLN A 84 -0.33 -3.32 11.71
C GLN A 84 0.50 -2.24 12.42
N PRO A 85 0.08 -0.96 12.35
CA PRO A 85 0.57 0.06 13.26
C PRO A 85 0.16 -0.26 14.71
N ALA A 86 0.93 0.18 15.71
CA ALA A 86 0.61 0.00 17.13
C ALA A 86 -0.63 0.78 17.53
N ALA A 87 -0.92 1.87 16.83
CA ALA A 87 -2.19 2.58 16.90
C ALA A 87 -3.06 2.21 15.70
N MET A 88 -4.17 1.52 15.93
CA MET A 88 -5.15 1.21 14.89
C MET A 88 -5.63 2.48 14.19
N GLY A 89 -5.73 2.42 12.86
CA GLY A 89 -6.21 3.54 12.04
C GLY A 89 -5.19 4.66 11.83
N THR A 90 -3.95 4.53 12.33
CA THR A 90 -2.85 5.41 11.93
C THR A 90 -2.12 4.82 10.73
N ARG A 91 -1.34 5.66 10.05
CA ARG A 91 -0.31 5.14 9.14
C ARG A 91 0.64 4.26 9.97
N ALA A 92 1.33 3.32 9.33
CA ALA A 92 2.46 2.60 9.94
C ALA A 92 3.70 3.51 10.16
N GLU A 93 3.47 4.81 10.38
CA GLU A 93 4.46 5.83 10.71
C GLU A 93 4.84 5.70 12.19
N GLY A 94 6.14 5.76 12.50
CA GLY A 94 6.65 5.88 13.86
C GLY A 94 6.76 4.58 14.67
N ASP A 95 6.15 3.48 14.21
CA ASP A 95 6.14 2.21 14.94
C ASP A 95 7.45 1.43 14.84
N ASP A 96 8.14 1.60 13.70
CA ASP A 96 9.48 1.09 13.49
C ASP A 96 10.17 1.96 12.43
N GLU A 97 10.55 3.20 12.79
CA GLU A 97 11.36 4.09 11.94
C GLU A 97 12.64 3.44 11.40
N THR A 98 12.97 2.24 11.85
CA THR A 98 14.07 1.44 11.32
C THR A 98 13.75 0.74 10.00
N GLU A 99 12.48 0.54 9.61
CA GLU A 99 12.11 -0.11 8.34
C GLU A 99 11.86 0.90 7.22
N PHE A 100 10.90 1.81 7.38
CA PHE A 100 10.57 2.81 6.36
C PHE A 100 10.24 4.17 6.96
N SER A 101 10.55 5.23 6.22
CA SER A 101 10.18 6.61 6.54
C SER A 101 9.33 7.22 5.43
N PHE A 102 8.37 8.07 5.81
CA PHE A 102 7.38 8.62 4.91
C PHE A 102 7.59 10.11 4.69
N THR A 103 7.38 10.55 3.46
CA THR A 103 7.37 11.98 3.16
C THR A 103 6.08 12.62 3.65
N LYS A 104 6.20 13.72 4.40
CA LYS A 104 5.05 14.52 4.80
C LYS A 104 4.54 15.33 3.62
N LEU A 105 3.35 15.00 3.12
CA LEU A 105 2.68 15.74 2.05
C LEU A 105 1.85 16.90 2.60
N THR A 106 1.76 17.97 1.83
CA THR A 106 0.96 19.17 2.14
C THR A 106 -0.18 19.30 1.13
N PRO A 107 -1.46 19.29 1.56
CA PRO A 107 -2.61 19.42 0.66
C PRO A 107 -2.53 20.64 -0.25
N GLY A 108 -2.90 20.48 -1.51
CA GLY A 108 -2.86 21.52 -2.55
C GLY A 108 -1.46 21.90 -3.06
N ILE A 109 -0.39 21.50 -2.37
CA ILE A 109 1.00 21.86 -2.71
C ILE A 109 1.74 20.66 -3.25
N SER A 110 1.85 19.60 -2.46
CA SER A 110 2.59 18.39 -2.81
C SER A 110 1.98 17.69 -4.01
N THR A 111 2.82 16.95 -4.72
CA THR A 111 2.49 16.19 -5.91
C THR A 111 2.81 14.72 -5.70
N ILE A 112 2.39 13.88 -6.64
CA ILE A 112 2.71 12.45 -6.62
C ILE A 112 4.22 12.17 -6.58
N ASN A 113 5.05 13.04 -7.16
CA ASN A 113 6.51 12.90 -7.13
C ASN A 113 7.11 13.18 -5.75
N ASP A 114 6.37 13.86 -4.88
CA ASP A 114 6.76 14.11 -3.49
C ASP A 114 6.38 12.93 -2.58
N LEU A 115 5.58 11.96 -3.07
CA LEU A 115 5.24 10.75 -2.32
C LEU A 115 6.42 9.76 -2.37
N GLN A 116 7.21 9.73 -1.30
CA GLN A 116 8.31 8.79 -1.14
C GLN A 116 8.20 8.03 0.17
N GLU A 117 8.42 6.72 0.09
CA GLU A 117 8.64 5.81 1.22
C GLU A 117 10.10 5.33 1.14
N GLU A 118 10.95 5.84 2.02
CA GLU A 118 12.38 5.57 2.02
C GLU A 118 12.74 4.46 3.01
N MET A 119 13.70 3.63 2.63
CA MET A 119 14.21 2.53 3.46
C MET A 119 15.09 3.03 4.62
N GLY A 120 14.77 2.59 5.83
CA GLY A 120 15.60 2.76 7.03
C GLY A 120 15.70 4.18 7.58
N LYS A 121 16.49 4.34 8.65
CA LYS A 121 16.90 5.67 9.13
C LYS A 121 18.08 6.15 8.31
N LYS A 122 18.02 7.38 7.79
CA LYS A 122 19.20 8.10 7.32
C LYS A 122 20.06 8.44 8.53
N ASN A 123 21.02 7.58 8.85
CA ASN A 123 22.19 8.03 9.60
C ASN A 123 23.05 8.84 8.60
N ALA A 124 23.74 9.88 9.06
CA ALA A 124 24.37 10.92 8.23
C ALA A 124 25.31 10.42 7.10
N GLU A 125 25.64 9.13 7.07
CA GLU A 125 26.60 8.54 6.13
C GLU A 125 26.04 7.32 5.35
N GLU A 126 25.09 6.54 5.89
CA GLU A 126 24.58 5.33 5.22
C GLU A 126 23.12 4.96 5.61
N SER A 127 22.39 4.40 4.65
CA SER A 127 21.11 3.70 4.87
C SER A 127 21.40 2.23 5.21
N VAL A 128 21.64 1.92 6.48
CA VAL A 128 21.81 0.54 6.96
C VAL A 128 20.50 0.04 7.56
N ASN A 129 20.04 -1.13 7.10
CA ASN A 129 18.96 -1.87 7.74
C ASN A 129 19.35 -3.35 7.83
N ASP A 130 19.42 -3.87 9.05
CA ASP A 130 19.79 -5.25 9.40
C ASP A 130 18.58 -6.10 9.82
N LYS A 131 17.37 -5.57 9.67
CA LYS A 131 16.11 -6.23 10.04
C LYS A 131 15.40 -6.83 8.84
N HIS A 132 14.53 -7.79 9.14
CA HIS A 132 13.59 -8.30 8.16
C HIS A 132 12.52 -7.22 7.87
N PHE A 133 12.47 -6.77 6.63
CA PHE A 133 11.44 -5.85 6.17
C PHE A 133 10.09 -6.53 6.14
N THR A 134 9.10 -5.85 6.71
CA THR A 134 7.70 -6.18 6.42
C THR A 134 7.40 -5.96 4.95
N ALA A 135 6.41 -6.68 4.44
CA ALA A 135 6.08 -6.59 3.03
C ALA A 135 5.58 -5.18 2.68
N LEU A 136 6.13 -4.59 1.61
CA LEU A 136 5.62 -3.34 1.03
C LEU A 136 4.92 -3.66 -0.28
N TYR A 137 3.74 -3.07 -0.46
CA TYR A 137 2.95 -3.17 -1.68
C TYR A 137 2.60 -1.79 -2.22
N THR A 138 2.50 -1.68 -3.55
CA THR A 138 2.05 -0.46 -4.21
C THR A 138 0.97 -0.74 -5.24
N ALA A 139 0.04 0.21 -5.42
CA ALA A 139 -0.87 0.26 -6.55
C ALA A 139 -1.18 1.71 -6.90
N GLN A 140 -1.59 1.94 -8.15
CA GLN A 140 -2.08 3.23 -8.60
C GLN A 140 -3.23 3.03 -9.58
N ASP A 141 -4.28 3.84 -9.45
CA ASP A 141 -5.36 3.91 -10.42
C ASP A 141 -5.98 5.32 -10.43
N SER A 142 -6.74 5.66 -11.47
CA SER A 142 -7.45 6.93 -11.59
C SER A 142 -8.94 6.72 -11.82
N LEU A 143 -9.77 7.52 -11.15
CA LEU A 143 -11.22 7.43 -11.23
C LEU A 143 -11.84 8.82 -11.35
N ASN A 144 -12.94 8.91 -12.10
CA ASN A 144 -13.81 10.08 -12.12
C ASN A 144 -14.98 9.83 -11.16
N PHE A 145 -15.28 10.82 -10.31
CA PHE A 145 -16.41 10.82 -9.42
C PHE A 145 -17.28 12.03 -9.73
N ASP A 146 -18.56 11.81 -10.02
CA ASP A 146 -19.50 12.88 -10.37
C ASP A 146 -20.18 13.50 -9.14
N GLY A 147 -20.01 12.89 -7.95
CA GLY A 147 -20.66 13.33 -6.71
C GLY A 147 -22.15 12.97 -6.62
N GLU A 148 -22.69 12.29 -7.63
CA GLU A 148 -24.12 11.95 -7.74
C GLU A 148 -24.36 10.44 -7.74
N ASN A 149 -23.44 9.66 -8.33
CA ASN A 149 -23.54 8.22 -8.46
C ASN A 149 -22.42 7.52 -7.70
N ASP A 150 -22.74 6.36 -7.11
CA ASP A 150 -21.72 5.50 -6.52
C ASP A 150 -20.72 5.04 -7.60
N VAL A 151 -19.43 5.14 -7.29
CA VAL A 151 -18.35 4.71 -8.17
C VAL A 151 -17.40 3.77 -7.44
N GLN A 152 -16.76 2.89 -8.21
CA GLN A 152 -15.82 1.92 -7.65
C GLN A 152 -14.52 1.88 -8.48
N GLY A 153 -13.39 2.15 -7.83
CA GLY A 153 -12.05 1.96 -8.38
C GLY A 153 -11.45 0.62 -7.95
N LYS A 154 -10.35 0.22 -8.59
CA LYS A 154 -9.62 -1.01 -8.22
C LYS A 154 -8.12 -0.74 -8.17
N LEU A 155 -7.52 -1.01 -7.00
CA LEU A 155 -6.09 -0.88 -6.76
C LEU A 155 -5.47 -2.28 -6.69
N SER A 156 -4.90 -2.72 -7.81
CA SER A 156 -4.20 -4.00 -7.91
C SER A 156 -2.77 -3.90 -7.42
N LEU A 157 -2.53 -4.46 -6.23
CA LEU A 157 -1.28 -4.35 -5.50
C LEU A 157 -0.16 -5.16 -6.16
N MET A 158 1.03 -4.60 -6.16
CA MET A 158 2.29 -5.27 -6.51
C MET A 158 3.22 -5.23 -5.30
N LYS A 159 3.84 -6.36 -4.96
CA LYS A 159 4.79 -6.44 -3.84
C LYS A 159 6.17 -5.92 -4.27
N CYS A 160 6.63 -4.88 -3.57
CA CYS A 160 7.92 -4.22 -3.78
C CYS A 160 9.07 -4.98 -3.10
N THR A 161 8.84 -5.58 -1.94
CA THR A 161 9.88 -6.29 -1.19
C THR A 161 10.10 -7.72 -1.71
N LYS A 162 11.35 -8.17 -1.63
CA LYS A 162 11.77 -9.55 -1.94
C LYS A 162 12.55 -10.11 -0.76
N THR A 163 12.48 -11.42 -0.59
CA THR A 163 13.25 -12.15 0.42
C THR A 163 14.22 -13.07 -0.30
N TYR A 164 15.50 -12.93 -0.01
CA TYR A 164 16.56 -13.79 -0.52
C TYR A 164 17.12 -14.62 0.61
N ARG A 165 17.29 -15.92 0.37
CA ARG A 165 17.99 -16.83 1.28
C ARG A 165 19.36 -17.13 0.67
N VAL A 166 20.40 -16.62 1.29
CA VAL A 166 21.79 -16.92 0.89
C VAL A 166 22.28 -18.11 1.70
N VAL A 167 22.74 -19.15 1.02
CA VAL A 167 23.32 -20.35 1.64
C VAL A 167 24.76 -20.46 1.17
N MET A 168 25.71 -20.44 2.11
CA MET A 168 27.11 -20.72 1.85
C MET A 168 27.41 -22.15 2.27
N LEU A 169 27.91 -22.95 1.34
CA LEU A 169 28.32 -24.32 1.59
C LEU A 169 29.84 -24.41 1.49
N PRO A 170 30.51 -25.16 2.37
CA PRO A 170 31.94 -25.43 2.23
C PRO A 170 32.19 -26.16 0.91
N PHE A 171 33.27 -25.79 0.23
CA PHE A 171 33.73 -26.42 -0.99
C PHE A 171 35.08 -27.10 -0.72
N GLU A 172 35.14 -28.41 -0.94
CA GLU A 172 36.41 -29.14 -1.05
C GLU A 172 36.72 -29.39 -2.53
N PRO A 173 37.96 -29.19 -3.00
CA PRO A 173 38.32 -29.34 -4.41
C PRO A 173 37.93 -30.70 -5.04
N ASP A 174 37.84 -31.75 -4.22
CA ASP A 174 37.55 -33.12 -4.64
C ASP A 174 36.16 -33.61 -4.19
N GLN A 175 35.23 -32.71 -3.85
CA GLN A 175 33.89 -33.11 -3.39
C GLN A 175 33.05 -33.69 -4.54
N GLU A 176 32.85 -35.01 -4.55
CA GLU A 176 31.97 -35.69 -5.51
C GLU A 176 30.54 -35.13 -5.45
N GLY A 177 29.98 -34.82 -6.63
CA GLY A 177 28.59 -34.37 -6.78
C GLY A 177 28.35 -32.88 -6.50
N PHE A 178 29.40 -32.08 -6.28
CA PHE A 178 29.28 -30.63 -6.09
C PHE A 178 29.65 -29.86 -7.36
N THR A 179 28.81 -29.99 -8.41
CA THR A 179 28.92 -29.21 -9.66
C THR A 179 27.91 -28.07 -9.66
N ALA A 180 28.28 -26.90 -10.22
CA ALA A 180 27.41 -25.72 -10.27
C ALA A 180 26.03 -26.02 -10.91
N GLU A 181 26.00 -26.94 -11.89
CA GLU A 181 24.79 -27.39 -12.59
C GLU A 181 23.78 -28.13 -11.71
N ASN A 182 24.13 -28.52 -10.47
CA ASN A 182 23.23 -29.22 -9.55
C ASN A 182 22.34 -28.27 -8.71
N PHE A 183 22.49 -26.95 -8.88
CA PHE A 183 21.85 -25.93 -8.04
C PHE A 183 20.90 -25.00 -8.82
N ASP A 184 20.50 -25.37 -10.04
CA ASP A 184 19.49 -24.69 -10.85
C ASP A 184 18.04 -25.00 -10.41
#